data_AF-A0A6I1L2Q7-F1
#
_entry.id   AF-A0A6I1L2Q7-F1
#
_cell.length_a   1.000
_cell.length_b   1.000
_cell.length_c   1.000
_cell.angle_alpha   90.00
_cell.angle_beta   90.00
_cell.angle_gamma   90.00
#
_symmetry.space_group_name_H-M   'P 1'
#
loop_
_entity.id
_entity.type
_entity.pdbx_description
1 polymer ?
#
loop_
_entity_poly.entity_id
_entity_poly.type
_entity_poly.pdbx_seq_one_letter_code
_entity_poly.pdbx_strand_id
1 'polypeptide(L)'
;MDECETELKFYLSGRVEGQSPRAISSIQILNLGDTRENNRALFGARKAVLDTLLYDHGMQGDDLVMEDSDLLVAFMEELKQPDANNRLKPFSPVLVNVIRQLNA
;
A
#
# COMPACT_ATOMS: atom_id res chain seq x y z
N MET A 1 -11.49 -4.05 15.39
CA MET A 1 -10.37 -4.26 14.44
C MET A 1 -10.44 -5.67 13.90
N ASP A 2 -10.85 -6.63 14.73
CA ASP A 2 -11.20 -8.02 14.42
C ASP A 2 -12.05 -8.19 13.14
N GLU A 3 -12.92 -7.23 12.85
CA GLU A 3 -13.78 -7.23 11.68
C GLU A 3 -12.98 -7.14 10.38
N CYS A 4 -11.85 -6.42 10.35
CA CYS A 4 -10.99 -6.35 9.17
C CYS A 4 -10.23 -7.66 8.94
N GLU A 5 -9.81 -8.35 10.01
CA GLU A 5 -9.10 -9.62 9.91
C GLU A 5 -10.01 -10.80 9.56
N THR A 6 -11.30 -10.70 9.89
CA THR A 6 -12.30 -11.74 9.62
C THR A 6 -13.09 -11.49 8.34
N GLU A 7 -13.32 -10.23 7.97
CA GLU A 7 -14.15 -9.88 6.82
C GLU A 7 -13.36 -9.51 5.55
N LEU A 8 -12.03 -9.32 5.63
CA LEU A 8 -11.21 -9.03 4.47
C LEU A 8 -10.15 -10.11 4.27
N LYS A 9 -10.08 -10.64 3.05
CA LYS A 9 -9.04 -11.55 2.60
C LYS A 9 -8.09 -10.81 1.66
N PHE A 10 -6.81 -10.81 2.02
CA PHE A 10 -5.76 -10.15 1.26
C PHE A 10 -5.00 -11.16 0.40
N TYR A 11 -4.77 -10.81 -0.86
CA TYR A 11 -3.95 -11.58 -1.78
C TYR A 11 -2.58 -10.94 -1.97
N LEU A 12 -1.57 -11.77 -2.24
CA LEU A 12 -0.21 -11.31 -2.52
C LEU A 12 -0.14 -10.34 -3.72
N SER A 13 -1.11 -10.42 -4.62
CA SER A 13 -1.28 -9.52 -5.77
C SER A 13 -1.78 -8.11 -5.40
N GLY A 14 -2.04 -7.83 -4.12
CA GLY A 14 -2.63 -6.58 -3.64
C GLY A 14 -4.16 -6.52 -3.76
N ARG A 15 -4.80 -7.58 -4.28
CA ARG A 15 -6.26 -7.71 -4.33
C ARG A 15 -6.83 -7.92 -2.93
N VAL A 16 -7.96 -7.28 -2.66
CA VAL A 16 -8.74 -7.45 -1.44
C VAL A 16 -10.09 -8.05 -1.78
N GLU A 17 -10.51 -9.06 -1.02
CA GLU A 17 -11.81 -9.72 -1.16
C GLU A 17 -12.59 -9.62 0.15
N GLY A 18 -13.85 -9.19 0.06
CA GLY A 18 -14.75 -9.09 1.20
C GLY A 18 -15.45 -10.42 1.45
N GLN A 19 -15.42 -10.90 2.70
CA GLN A 19 -16.12 -12.10 3.16
C GLN A 19 -17.51 -11.78 3.75
N SER A 20 -17.80 -10.50 4.02
CA SER A 20 -19.09 -10.02 4.48
C SER A 20 -19.76 -9.08 3.45
N PRO A 21 -21.10 -8.94 3.44
CA PRO A 21 -21.78 -8.01 2.55
C PRO A 21 -21.31 -6.55 2.70
N ARG A 22 -21.04 -6.11 3.95
CA ARG A 22 -20.52 -4.77 4.20
C ARG A 22 -19.07 -4.60 3.72
N ALA A 23 -18.24 -5.63 3.84
CA ALA A 23 -16.86 -5.60 3.36
C ALA A 23 -16.81 -5.56 1.83
N ILE A 24 -17.65 -6.35 1.15
CA ILE A 24 -17.81 -6.30 -0.31
C ILE A 24 -18.21 -4.89 -0.76
N SER A 25 -19.24 -4.32 -0.14
CA SER A 25 -19.71 -2.97 -0.45
C SER A 25 -18.63 -1.91 -0.19
N SER A 26 -17.89 -2.04 0.92
CA SER A 26 -16.80 -1.13 1.27
C SER A 26 -15.66 -1.19 0.25
N ILE A 27 -15.26 -2.39 -0.20
CA ILE A 27 -14.22 -2.57 -1.23
C ILE A 27 -14.66 -1.92 -2.55
N GLN A 28 -15.93 -2.05 -2.94
CA GLN A 28 -16.47 -1.44 -4.15
C GLN A 28 -16.49 0.09 -4.05
N ILE A 29 -17.04 0.64 -2.96
CA ILE A 29 -17.14 2.08 -2.74
C ILE A 29 -15.75 2.74 -2.67
N LEU A 30 -14.80 2.08 -1.99
CA LEU A 30 -13.44 2.58 -1.80
C LEU A 30 -12.49 2.17 -2.94
N ASN A 31 -12.99 1.46 -3.95
CA ASN A 31 -12.26 0.98 -5.12
C ASN A 31 -10.95 0.24 -4.77
N LEU A 32 -11.05 -0.76 -3.88
CA LEU A 32 -9.88 -1.51 -3.35
C LEU A 32 -9.48 -2.73 -4.21
N GLY A 33 -9.84 -2.74 -5.50
CA GLY A 33 -9.48 -3.83 -6.42
C GLY A 33 -10.33 -5.09 -6.22
N ASP A 34 -11.64 -4.93 -6.09
CA ASP A 34 -12.64 -6.01 -5.99
C ASP A 34 -12.54 -7.06 -7.11
N THR A 35 -12.19 -6.63 -8.33
CA THR A 35 -11.97 -7.49 -9.50
C THR A 35 -10.51 -7.50 -9.95
N ARG A 36 -10.14 -8.47 -10.80
CA ARG A 36 -8.79 -8.56 -11.36
C ARG A 36 -8.47 -7.36 -12.25
N GLU A 37 -9.42 -6.93 -13.08
CA GLU A 37 -9.31 -5.71 -13.87
C GLU A 37 -9.13 -4.47 -13.00
N ASN A 38 -9.97 -4.29 -11.97
CA ASN A 38 -9.88 -3.13 -11.08
C ASN A 38 -8.59 -3.13 -10.26
N ASN A 39 -8.12 -4.29 -9.81
CA ASN A 39 -6.82 -4.39 -9.14
C ASN A 39 -5.66 -4.03 -10.08
N ARG A 40 -5.73 -4.43 -11.37
CA ARG A 40 -4.71 -4.05 -12.36
C ARG A 40 -4.74 -2.56 -12.65
N ALA A 41 -5.92 -1.96 -12.78
CA ALA A 41 -6.07 -0.51 -12.97
C ALA A 41 -5.57 0.27 -11.74
N LEU A 42 -5.92 -0.20 -10.54
CA LEU A 42 -5.48 0.38 -9.27
C LEU A 42 -3.96 0.27 -9.08
N PHE A 43 -3.38 -0.88 -9.43
CA PHE A 43 -1.93 -1.06 -9.44
C PHE A 43 -1.25 -0.09 -10.41
N GLY A 44 -1.80 0.05 -11.63
CA GLY A 44 -1.29 1.02 -12.62
C GLY A 44 -1.37 2.46 -12.13
N ALA A 45 -2.48 2.87 -11.54
CA ALA A 45 -2.65 4.21 -10.98
C ALA A 45 -1.72 4.47 -9.80
N ARG A 46 -1.56 3.50 -8.89
CA ARG A 46 -0.62 3.58 -7.76
C ARG A 46 0.82 3.70 -8.25
N LYS A 47 1.20 2.86 -9.23
CA LYS A 47 2.51 2.93 -9.87
C LYS A 47 2.75 4.29 -10.52
N ALA A 48 1.80 4.81 -11.29
CA ALA A 48 1.94 6.12 -11.94
C ALA A 48 2.10 7.27 -10.92
N VAL A 49 1.38 7.23 -9.79
CA VAL A 49 1.54 8.21 -8.71
C VAL A 49 2.90 8.09 -8.05
N LEU A 50 3.36 6.86 -7.77
CA LEU A 50 4.72 6.62 -7.26
C LEU A 50 5.78 7.11 -8.23
N ASP A 51 5.68 6.76 -9.51
CA ASP A 51 6.60 7.18 -10.56
C ASP A 51 6.64 8.72 -10.67
N THR A 52 5.48 9.38 -10.57
CA THR A 52 5.38 10.86 -10.59
C THR A 52 6.01 11.49 -9.35
N LEU A 53 5.72 10.97 -8.15
CA LEU A 53 6.30 11.47 -6.91
C LEU A 53 7.82 11.31 -6.88
N LEU A 54 8.33 10.17 -7.37
CA LEU A 54 9.76 9.91 -7.50
C LEU A 54 10.41 10.85 -8.52
N TYR A 55 9.76 11.06 -9.68
CA TYR A 55 10.25 11.97 -10.73
C TYR A 55 10.27 13.43 -10.27
N ASP A 56 9.21 13.90 -9.60
CA ASP A 56 9.11 15.26 -9.06
C ASP A 56 10.14 15.54 -7.97
N HIS A 57 10.65 14.51 -7.29
CA HIS A 57 11.73 14.59 -6.31
C HIS A 57 13.12 14.35 -6.92
N GLY A 58 13.24 14.31 -8.25
CA GLY A 58 14.52 14.21 -8.95
C GLY A 58 15.13 12.80 -9.01
N MET A 59 14.37 11.76 -8.67
CA MET A 59 14.84 10.37 -8.74
C MET A 59 14.59 9.84 -10.17
N GLN A 60 15.56 10.01 -11.07
CA GLN A 60 15.53 9.33 -12.37
C GLN A 60 15.79 7.84 -12.20
N GLY A 61 15.24 7.01 -13.10
CA GLY A 61 15.13 5.55 -12.94
C GLY A 61 16.43 4.76 -12.77
N ASP A 62 17.60 5.40 -12.93
CA ASP A 62 18.93 4.84 -12.61
C ASP A 62 19.58 5.47 -11.35
N ASP A 63 19.04 6.59 -10.83
CA ASP A 63 19.45 7.28 -9.61
C ASP A 63 18.71 6.79 -8.35
N LEU A 64 17.79 5.81 -8.51
CA LEU A 64 17.40 4.92 -7.42
C LEU A 64 18.58 3.98 -7.10
N VAL A 65 19.77 4.54 -6.92
CA VAL A 65 20.80 3.85 -6.18
C VAL A 65 20.19 3.67 -4.80
N MET A 66 20.10 2.41 -4.40
CA MET A 66 19.70 1.88 -3.10
C MET A 66 20.67 2.33 -2.00
N GLU A 67 21.11 3.59 -2.03
CA GLU A 67 22.19 4.13 -1.21
C GLU A 67 21.70 4.58 0.17
N ASP A 68 20.38 4.75 0.35
CA ASP A 68 19.78 5.18 1.62
C ASP A 68 18.81 4.14 2.19
N SER A 69 19.28 2.90 2.31
CA SER A 69 18.59 1.81 3.02
C SER A 69 18.14 2.25 4.42
N ASP A 70 18.97 3.06 5.10
CA ASP A 70 18.68 3.60 6.43
C ASP A 70 17.49 4.59 6.42
N LEU A 71 17.36 5.41 5.37
CA LEU A 71 16.22 6.32 5.20
C LEU A 71 14.92 5.56 4.95
N LEU A 72 14.96 4.50 4.12
CA LEU A 72 13.82 3.64 3.87
C LEU A 72 13.40 2.87 5.13
N VAL A 73 14.36 2.40 5.93
CA VAL A 73 14.09 1.78 7.22
C VAL A 73 13.47 2.77 8.21
N ALA A 74 14.02 4.00 8.31
CA ALA A 74 13.46 5.04 9.17
C ALA A 74 12.02 5.40 8.77
N PHE A 75 11.76 5.55 7.47
CA PHE A 75 10.41 5.82 6.95
C PHE A 75 9.46 4.64 7.19
N MET A 76 9.92 3.39 7.02
CA MET A 76 9.14 2.21 7.36
C MET A 76 8.76 2.16 8.84
N GLU A 77 9.69 2.51 9.74
CA GLU A 77 9.40 2.55 11.18
C GLU A 77 8.41 3.66 11.54
N GLU A 78 8.47 4.81 10.88
CA GLU A 78 7.47 5.87 11.05
C GLU A 78 6.08 5.43 10.58
N LEU A 79 5.99 4.76 9.43
CA LEU A 79 4.73 4.24 8.89
C LEU A 79 4.08 3.17 9.79
N LYS A 80 4.85 2.52 10.66
CA LYS A 80 4.33 1.56 11.65
C LYS A 80 3.79 2.24 12.91
N GLN A 81 4.08 3.52 13.13
CA GLN A 81 3.61 4.22 14.33
C GLN A 81 2.15 4.68 14.15
N PRO A 82 1.24 4.28 15.05
CA PRO A 82 -0.14 4.74 15.02
C PRO A 82 -0.27 6.17 15.57
N ASP A 83 -1.32 6.88 15.14
CA ASP A 83 -1.68 8.21 15.62
C ASP A 83 -2.24 8.19 17.07
N ALA A 84 -2.56 9.37 17.61
CA ALA A 84 -3.14 9.51 18.94
C ALA A 84 -4.49 8.78 19.13
N ASN A 85 -5.15 8.39 18.03
CA ASN A 85 -6.38 7.61 18.03
C ASN A 85 -6.14 6.12 17.71
N ASN A 86 -4.89 5.67 17.78
CA ASN A 86 -4.45 4.31 17.49
C ASN A 86 -4.71 3.85 16.04
N ARG A 87 -4.56 4.74 15.06
CA ARG A 87 -4.73 4.43 13.63
C ARG A 87 -3.44 4.68 12.86
N LEU A 88 -3.10 3.76 11.96
CA LEU A 88 -2.00 3.97 11.03
C LEU A 88 -2.37 5.03 9.98
N LYS A 89 -1.36 5.75 9.47
CA LYS A 89 -1.55 6.65 8.33
C LYS A 89 -2.12 5.85 7.15
N PRO A 90 -3.00 6.42 6.31
CA PRO A 90 -3.52 5.74 5.13
C PRO A 90 -2.42 5.12 4.27
N PHE A 91 -2.66 3.93 3.74
CA PHE A 91 -1.72 3.16 2.90
C PHE A 91 -0.43 2.67 3.60
N SER A 92 -0.21 2.96 4.89
CA SER A 92 0.98 2.49 5.61
C SER A 92 1.24 0.98 5.51
N PRO A 93 0.23 0.08 5.65
CA PRO A 93 0.47 -1.36 5.54
C PRO A 93 1.03 -1.79 4.17
N VAL A 94 0.58 -1.14 3.10
CA VAL A 94 1.06 -1.44 1.74
C VAL A 94 2.48 -0.92 1.55
N LEU A 95 2.76 0.30 1.98
CA LEU A 95 4.08 0.93 1.86
C LEU A 95 5.14 0.18 2.68
N VAL A 96 4.82 -0.24 3.92
CA VAL A 96 5.70 -1.09 4.74
C VAL A 96 6.04 -2.40 4.03
N ASN A 97 5.07 -3.01 3.34
CA ASN A 97 5.30 -4.25 2.61
C ASN A 97 6.19 -4.05 1.37
N VAL A 98 6.00 -2.94 0.64
CA VAL A 98 6.86 -2.57 -0.49
C VAL A 98 8.29 -2.35 -0.02
N ILE A 99 8.51 -1.56 1.03
CA ILE A 99 9.85 -1.28 1.57
C ILE A 99 10.55 -2.58 2.02
N ARG A 100 9.81 -3.49 2.68
CA ARG A 100 10.35 -4.80 3.08
C ARG A 100 10.82 -5.65 1.90
N GLN A 101 10.11 -5.62 0.78
CA GLN A 101 10.48 -6.37 -0.42
C GLN A 101 11.65 -5.76 -1.18
N LEU A 102 11.85 -4.45 -1.08
CA LEU A 102 13.01 -3.76 -1.65
C LEU A 102 14.29 -4.02 -0.86
N ASN A 103 14.17 -4.32 0.44
CA ASN A 103 15.29 -4.60 1.36
C ASN A 103 15.58 -6.11 1.57
N ALA A 104 14.95 -7.00 0.81
CA ALA A 104 15.11 -8.46 0.89
C ALA A 104 15.95 -9.01 -0.26
#